data_AF-A0A8J4QIZ1-F1
#
_entry.id   AF-A0A8J4QIZ1-F1
#
_cell.length_a   1.000
_cell.length_b   1.000
_cell.length_c   1.000
_cell.angle_alpha   90.00
_cell.angle_beta   90.00
_cell.angle_gamma   90.00
#
_symmetry.space_group_name_H-M   'P 1'
#
loop_
_entity.id
_entity.type
_entity.pdbx_description
1 polymer ?
#
loop_
_entity_poly.entity_id
_entity_poly.type
_entity_poly.pdbx_seq_one_letter_code
_entity_poly.pdbx_strand_id
1 'polypeptide(L)'
;MKKRIENTTKLGQISEEISKEHKGFNEWILVASRHDHHTILQILIDGRDFEAVDIQGQPLPTLVYLAREKRAQYHHHFKAGAMNALIRVSSRISNNPIILNVDCDMYSNNSKSVRDALCFFMDEEKGNEVGFVQFPQAFENLTKNDVYSSSLNVTMEMEMPGFDGNGGPCYIGTGCFHRRETLSGKKYNKNYKEDWKRWSKRSVEESTRVLEETSKVLASCNYEENTQWGKETGLKYDSAVEDVLTGLAIQCRGWRSIYFNPKRKGFLGVAPTTLLQSLIQHRRWSDGDFKIFASRHCPFVLGYKKIPLKLQLSYCIYPLWAPTSLTTLYYVIVPSLCFLRGISLFPQISDPWVLAFVFVIFLHRAYSLGECIWFGGTFKGWWNDQRMWLYRRTTSYFFGLLDYILKRLGFTKSTFVITTKVADDDVSQRYEQEVMEFGTSSPMFTILATLALLNAFCFFGGLKRVIADLETMVWEQFALQILLCGLLVFINLPIYEGLFFRKDVASLPTSISYQSTIFALLACAIALY
;
A
#
# COMPACT_ATOMS: atom_id res chain seq x y z
N MET A 1 23.63 -9.12 -21.19
CA MET A 1 22.30 -9.47 -20.63
C MET A 1 21.25 -8.38 -20.90
N LYS A 2 21.42 -7.14 -20.41
CA LYS A 2 20.48 -6.01 -20.60
C LYS A 2 19.93 -5.88 -22.03
N LYS A 3 20.79 -5.75 -23.04
CA LYS A 3 20.40 -5.66 -24.46
C LYS A 3 19.54 -6.85 -24.95
N ARG A 4 19.82 -8.07 -24.46
CA ARG A 4 19.01 -9.26 -24.81
C ARG A 4 17.59 -9.13 -24.24
N ILE A 5 17.46 -8.74 -22.97
CA ILE A 5 16.18 -8.53 -22.31
C ILE A 5 15.41 -7.42 -23.03
N GLU A 6 16.04 -6.26 -23.25
CA GLU A 6 15.41 -5.13 -23.94
C GLU A 6 14.94 -5.48 -25.35
N ASN A 7 15.76 -6.23 -26.11
CA ASN A 7 15.37 -6.69 -27.44
C ASN A 7 14.18 -7.63 -27.38
N THR A 8 14.19 -8.63 -26.49
CA THR A 8 13.06 -9.55 -26.31
C THR A 8 11.79 -8.82 -25.87
N THR A 9 11.89 -7.87 -24.94
CA THR A 9 10.75 -7.06 -24.49
C THR A 9 10.19 -6.20 -25.62
N LYS A 10 11.06 -5.56 -26.43
CA LYS A 10 10.64 -4.76 -27.59
C LYS A 10 9.99 -5.61 -28.68
N LEU A 11 10.51 -6.80 -28.93
CA LEU A 11 9.98 -7.72 -29.95
C LEU A 11 8.71 -8.44 -29.48
N GLY A 12 8.47 -8.51 -28.16
CA GLY A 12 7.36 -9.27 -27.58
C GLY A 12 7.48 -10.79 -27.75
N GLN A 13 8.60 -11.28 -28.27
CA GLN A 13 8.87 -12.69 -28.55
C GLN A 13 10.34 -13.04 -28.35
N ILE A 14 10.61 -14.30 -28.07
CA ILE A 14 11.96 -14.86 -28.02
C ILE A 14 12.35 -15.43 -29.39
N SER A 15 13.65 -15.47 -29.70
CA SER A 15 14.14 -16.12 -30.91
C SER A 15 13.88 -17.63 -30.89
N GLU A 16 13.69 -18.25 -32.05
CA GLU A 16 13.50 -19.70 -32.14
C GLU A 16 14.65 -20.51 -31.53
N GLU A 17 15.90 -20.02 -31.63
CA GLU A 17 17.07 -20.65 -31.02
C GLU A 17 16.90 -20.77 -29.49
N ILE A 18 16.68 -19.65 -28.80
CA ILE A 18 16.38 -19.61 -27.36
C ILE A 18 15.14 -20.44 -27.00
N SER A 19 14.10 -20.44 -27.84
CA SER A 19 12.90 -21.24 -27.61
C SER A 19 13.20 -22.74 -27.60
N LYS A 20 14.05 -23.21 -28.52
CA LYS A 20 14.47 -24.62 -28.62
C LYS A 20 15.38 -25.05 -27.46
N GLU A 21 16.16 -24.13 -26.90
CA GLU A 21 17.05 -24.40 -25.75
C GLU A 21 16.31 -24.68 -24.44
N HIS A 22 15.07 -24.19 -24.29
CA HIS A 22 14.34 -24.27 -23.02
C HIS A 22 12.97 -24.94 -23.17
N LYS A 23 12.81 -26.13 -22.56
CA LYS A 23 11.58 -26.94 -22.60
C LYS A 23 10.30 -26.18 -22.17
N GLY A 24 10.42 -25.19 -21.29
CA GLY A 24 9.29 -24.46 -20.72
C GLY A 24 8.57 -23.49 -21.66
N PHE A 25 9.23 -22.99 -22.72
CA PHE A 25 8.59 -22.06 -23.66
C PHE A 25 7.55 -22.76 -24.55
N ASN A 26 7.77 -24.03 -24.87
CA ASN A 26 6.82 -24.81 -25.67
C ASN A 26 5.47 -25.01 -24.97
N GLU A 27 5.45 -25.02 -23.62
CA GLU A 27 4.18 -25.09 -22.88
C GLU A 27 3.33 -23.82 -23.07
N TRP A 28 3.95 -22.67 -23.30
CA TRP A 28 3.25 -21.40 -23.55
C TRP A 28 2.68 -21.30 -24.96
N ILE A 29 3.21 -22.06 -25.94
CA ILE A 29 2.68 -22.11 -27.31
C ILE A 29 1.27 -22.74 -27.31
N LEU A 30 1.03 -23.69 -26.41
CA LEU A 30 -0.25 -24.40 -26.30
C LEU A 30 -1.29 -23.63 -25.46
N VAL A 31 -0.94 -22.45 -24.94
CA VAL A 31 -1.84 -21.65 -24.09
C VAL A 31 -2.84 -20.89 -24.94
N ALA A 32 -4.13 -21.21 -24.76
CA ALA A 32 -5.22 -20.55 -25.44
C ALA A 32 -5.37 -19.07 -25.02
N SER A 33 -5.24 -18.76 -23.72
CA SER A 33 -5.26 -17.38 -23.23
C SER A 33 -4.64 -17.20 -21.84
N ARG A 34 -4.36 -15.95 -21.45
CA ARG A 34 -3.90 -15.60 -20.09
C ARG A 34 -4.89 -15.92 -18.96
N HIS A 35 -6.15 -16.24 -19.30
CA HIS A 35 -7.22 -16.61 -18.36
C HIS A 35 -7.59 -18.10 -18.46
N ASP A 36 -7.05 -18.82 -19.43
CA ASP A 36 -7.34 -20.22 -19.69
C ASP A 36 -6.05 -20.94 -20.12
N HIS A 37 -5.38 -21.52 -19.14
CA HIS A 37 -4.13 -22.25 -19.33
C HIS A 37 -3.91 -23.25 -18.20
N HIS A 38 -3.24 -24.36 -18.51
CA HIS A 38 -2.84 -25.36 -17.52
C HIS A 38 -1.73 -24.85 -16.60
N THR A 39 -1.40 -25.61 -15.56
CA THR A 39 -0.25 -25.33 -14.69
C THR A 39 1.05 -25.54 -15.45
N ILE A 40 1.88 -24.51 -15.51
CA ILE A 40 3.25 -24.56 -16.04
C ILE A 40 4.20 -24.45 -14.85
N LEU A 41 4.99 -25.49 -14.62
CA LEU A 41 5.95 -25.57 -13.53
C LEU A 41 7.27 -26.10 -14.07
N GLN A 42 8.34 -25.35 -13.84
CA GLN A 42 9.67 -25.64 -14.38
C GLN A 42 10.71 -25.46 -13.28
N ILE A 43 11.50 -26.49 -13.00
CA ILE A 43 12.68 -26.38 -12.14
C ILE A 43 13.84 -25.98 -13.06
N LEU A 44 14.17 -24.68 -13.05
CA LEU A 44 15.17 -24.08 -13.94
C LEU A 44 16.60 -24.36 -13.47
N ILE A 45 16.79 -24.36 -12.15
CA ILE A 45 18.03 -24.79 -11.50
C ILE A 45 17.60 -25.76 -10.42
N ASP A 46 18.13 -26.98 -10.45
CA ASP A 46 17.89 -27.98 -9.41
C ASP A 46 19.11 -28.01 -8.49
N GLY A 47 19.09 -27.25 -7.39
CA GLY A 47 20.21 -27.23 -6.44
C GLY A 47 20.50 -28.55 -5.70
N ARG A 48 19.76 -29.63 -6.03
CA ARG A 48 20.05 -31.00 -5.60
C ARG A 48 20.97 -31.74 -6.60
N ASP A 49 21.06 -31.22 -7.81
CA ASP A 49 21.93 -31.72 -8.88
C ASP A 49 23.37 -31.24 -8.63
N PHE A 50 24.33 -32.18 -8.66
CA PHE A 50 25.75 -31.87 -8.46
C PHE A 50 26.33 -31.05 -9.61
N GLU A 51 25.71 -31.08 -10.78
CA GLU A 51 26.10 -30.27 -11.94
C GLU A 51 25.52 -28.84 -11.88
N ALA A 52 24.57 -28.57 -10.98
CA ALA A 52 23.98 -27.24 -10.79
C ALA A 52 24.91 -26.33 -9.97
N VAL A 53 26.09 -26.07 -10.52
CA VAL A 53 27.15 -25.26 -9.91
C VAL A 53 27.46 -24.01 -10.72
N ASP A 54 28.04 -23.01 -10.08
CA ASP A 54 28.60 -21.85 -10.78
C ASP A 54 29.95 -22.18 -11.45
N ILE A 55 30.56 -21.18 -12.09
CA ILE A 55 31.86 -21.33 -12.76
C ILE A 55 33.02 -21.70 -11.81
N GLN A 56 32.84 -21.55 -10.50
CA GLN A 56 33.80 -21.92 -9.46
C GLN A 56 33.46 -23.27 -8.82
N GLY A 57 32.46 -23.99 -9.32
CA GLY A 57 31.99 -25.26 -8.76
C GLY A 57 31.16 -25.10 -7.48
N GLN A 58 30.68 -23.89 -7.16
CA GLN A 58 29.83 -23.68 -5.99
C GLN A 58 28.35 -23.99 -6.31
N PRO A 59 27.63 -24.73 -5.45
CA PRO A 59 26.23 -25.06 -5.70
C PRO A 59 25.32 -23.83 -5.85
N LEU A 60 24.47 -23.84 -6.87
CA LEU A 60 23.48 -22.81 -7.11
C LEU A 60 22.17 -23.12 -6.37
N PRO A 61 21.42 -22.08 -5.90
CA PRO A 61 20.14 -22.30 -5.26
C PRO A 61 19.10 -22.81 -6.26
N THR A 62 18.20 -23.68 -5.79
CA THR A 62 17.07 -24.15 -6.60
C THR A 62 16.21 -22.98 -7.06
N LEU A 63 15.99 -22.88 -8.37
CA LEU A 63 15.14 -21.87 -9.01
C LEU A 63 13.94 -22.56 -9.66
N VAL A 64 12.73 -22.18 -9.24
CA VAL A 64 11.48 -22.76 -9.74
C VAL A 64 10.62 -21.65 -10.33
N TYR A 65 10.17 -21.86 -11.56
CA TYR A 65 9.14 -21.05 -12.20
C TYR A 65 7.78 -21.72 -12.05
N LEU A 66 6.76 -20.94 -11.68
CA LEU A 66 5.38 -21.41 -11.55
C LEU A 66 4.40 -20.41 -12.17
N ALA A 67 3.63 -20.89 -13.14
CA ALA A 67 2.36 -20.33 -13.55
C ALA A 67 1.25 -21.33 -13.16
N ARG A 68 0.45 -20.98 -12.15
CA ARG A 68 -0.70 -21.77 -11.69
C ARG A 68 -1.78 -21.85 -12.77
N GLU A 69 -2.53 -22.94 -12.78
CA GLU A 69 -3.66 -23.11 -13.69
C GLU A 69 -4.70 -21.99 -13.50
N LYS A 70 -5.28 -21.54 -14.62
CA LYS A 70 -6.42 -20.63 -14.63
C LYS A 70 -7.47 -21.14 -15.60
N ARG A 71 -8.74 -21.07 -15.19
CA ARG A 71 -9.90 -21.30 -16.04
C ARG A 71 -10.96 -20.25 -15.74
N ALA A 72 -11.78 -19.89 -16.71
CA ALA A 72 -12.76 -18.80 -16.59
C ALA A 72 -13.78 -19.03 -15.46
N GLN A 73 -14.14 -20.29 -15.16
CA GLN A 73 -15.09 -20.65 -14.11
C GLN A 73 -14.53 -20.49 -12.67
N TYR A 74 -13.22 -20.29 -12.52
CA TYR A 74 -12.56 -20.22 -11.21
C TYR A 74 -12.05 -18.81 -10.90
N HIS A 75 -12.48 -18.26 -9.77
CA HIS A 75 -11.92 -17.01 -9.28
C HIS A 75 -10.50 -17.24 -8.76
N HIS A 76 -9.52 -16.52 -9.30
CA HIS A 76 -8.11 -16.78 -9.01
C HIS A 76 -7.56 -16.04 -7.79
N HIS A 77 -8.31 -15.14 -7.15
CA HIS A 77 -7.89 -14.45 -5.90
C HIS A 77 -6.55 -13.71 -6.00
N PHE A 78 -6.24 -13.10 -7.15
CA PHE A 78 -5.11 -12.19 -7.37
C PHE A 78 -3.77 -12.67 -6.76
N LYS A 79 -3.12 -11.84 -5.93
CA LYS A 79 -1.83 -12.12 -5.26
C LYS A 79 -1.97 -13.23 -4.21
N ALA A 80 -3.00 -13.18 -3.38
CA ALA A 80 -3.25 -14.18 -2.35
C ALA A 80 -3.30 -15.62 -2.91
N GLY A 81 -4.03 -15.84 -3.99
CA GLY A 81 -4.13 -17.15 -4.64
C GLY A 81 -2.82 -17.60 -5.28
N ALA A 82 -2.01 -16.66 -5.81
CA ALA A 82 -0.68 -16.99 -6.34
C ALA A 82 0.28 -17.41 -5.22
N MET A 83 0.29 -16.67 -4.11
CA MET A 83 1.11 -17.03 -2.94
C MET A 83 0.67 -18.35 -2.31
N ASN A 84 -0.63 -18.62 -2.24
CA ASN A 84 -1.14 -19.90 -1.73
C ASN A 84 -0.72 -21.08 -2.59
N ALA A 85 -0.76 -20.96 -3.92
CA ALA A 85 -0.22 -21.97 -4.82
C ALA A 85 1.28 -22.19 -4.60
N LEU A 86 2.08 -21.12 -4.45
CA LEU A 86 3.51 -21.20 -4.15
C LEU A 86 3.80 -21.88 -2.80
N ILE A 87 3.01 -21.61 -1.76
CA ILE A 87 3.17 -22.25 -0.45
C ILE A 87 2.95 -23.76 -0.57
N ARG A 88 1.94 -24.19 -1.33
CA ARG A 88 1.67 -25.61 -1.59
C ARG A 88 2.76 -26.27 -2.43
N VAL A 89 3.09 -25.71 -3.59
CA VAL A 89 4.13 -26.26 -4.47
C VAL A 89 5.48 -26.35 -3.74
N SER A 90 5.85 -25.30 -2.99
CA SER A 90 7.10 -25.32 -2.23
C SER A 90 7.13 -26.38 -1.13
N SER A 91 6.00 -26.86 -0.60
CA SER A 91 5.99 -27.93 0.41
C SER A 91 6.41 -29.28 -0.19
N ARG A 92 6.17 -29.49 -1.49
CA ARG A 92 6.61 -30.69 -2.22
C ARG A 92 8.06 -30.61 -2.65
N ILE A 93 8.51 -29.43 -3.07
CA ILE A 93 9.87 -29.21 -3.59
C ILE A 93 10.89 -29.13 -2.45
N SER A 94 10.83 -28.09 -1.62
CA SER A 94 11.87 -27.81 -0.60
C SER A 94 11.38 -27.94 0.84
N ASN A 95 10.09 -27.72 1.09
CA ASN A 95 9.44 -27.76 2.41
C ASN A 95 10.17 -27.00 3.53
N ASN A 96 10.83 -25.90 3.14
CA ASN A 96 11.62 -25.10 4.07
C ASN A 96 10.74 -24.46 5.15
N PRO A 97 11.20 -24.40 6.42
CA PRO A 97 10.41 -23.93 7.54
C PRO A 97 10.16 -22.42 7.51
N ILE A 98 11.01 -21.64 6.83
CA ILE A 98 10.87 -20.20 6.66
C ILE A 98 10.57 -19.87 5.19
N ILE A 99 9.64 -18.95 4.98
CA ILE A 99 9.23 -18.43 3.67
C ILE A 99 9.43 -16.93 3.67
N LEU A 100 10.21 -16.41 2.74
CA LEU A 100 10.29 -14.97 2.47
C LEU A 100 9.38 -14.63 1.30
N ASN A 101 8.56 -13.60 1.43
CA ASN A 101 7.85 -13.00 0.31
C ASN A 101 8.42 -11.61 -0.03
N VAL A 102 8.58 -11.35 -1.33
CA VAL A 102 9.06 -10.08 -1.88
C VAL A 102 8.26 -9.78 -3.14
N ASP A 103 7.80 -8.54 -3.29
CA ASP A 103 7.10 -8.07 -4.49
C ASP A 103 8.08 -7.81 -5.64
N CYS A 104 7.60 -7.85 -6.89
CA CYS A 104 8.44 -7.72 -8.09
C CYS A 104 9.11 -6.34 -8.23
N ASP A 105 8.58 -5.32 -7.57
CA ASP A 105 9.11 -3.96 -7.51
C ASP A 105 10.02 -3.75 -6.29
N MET A 106 10.35 -4.81 -5.56
CA MET A 106 11.25 -4.81 -4.40
C MET A 106 12.40 -5.80 -4.63
N TYR A 107 13.61 -5.44 -4.22
CA TYR A 107 14.78 -6.31 -4.27
C TYR A 107 15.51 -6.36 -2.93
N SER A 108 16.31 -7.41 -2.72
CA SER A 108 17.16 -7.56 -1.55
C SER A 108 18.33 -6.57 -1.63
N ASN A 109 18.34 -5.58 -0.74
CA ASN A 109 19.43 -4.60 -0.64
C ASN A 109 20.50 -5.00 0.37
N ASN A 110 20.22 -5.95 1.26
CA ASN A 110 21.18 -6.43 2.25
C ASN A 110 21.26 -7.95 2.24
N SER A 111 22.43 -8.49 1.88
CA SER A 111 22.67 -9.94 1.87
C SER A 111 22.59 -10.59 3.26
N LYS A 112 22.61 -9.79 4.33
CA LYS A 112 22.45 -10.25 5.72
C LYS A 112 21.00 -10.43 6.15
N SER A 113 20.01 -9.97 5.38
CA SER A 113 18.59 -9.97 5.79
C SER A 113 18.08 -11.36 6.20
N VAL A 114 18.48 -12.42 5.47
CA VAL A 114 18.10 -13.81 5.82
C VAL A 114 18.66 -14.21 7.17
N ARG A 115 19.96 -13.96 7.39
CA ARG A 115 20.63 -14.28 8.65
C ARG A 115 20.03 -13.50 9.81
N ASP A 116 19.81 -12.20 9.61
CA ASP A 116 19.27 -11.32 10.65
C ASP A 116 17.83 -11.73 11.03
N ALA A 117 17.01 -12.17 10.05
CA ALA A 117 15.69 -12.73 10.33
C ALA A 117 15.77 -14.07 11.10
N LEU A 118 16.69 -14.95 10.71
CA LEU A 118 16.89 -16.24 11.38
C LEU A 118 17.31 -16.10 12.85
N CYS A 119 18.05 -15.04 13.21
CA CYS A 119 18.37 -14.77 14.62
C CYS A 119 17.12 -14.71 15.51
N PHE A 120 16.01 -14.14 15.02
CA PHE A 120 14.76 -14.10 15.78
C PHE A 120 14.05 -15.46 15.84
N PHE A 121 14.05 -16.22 14.74
CA PHE A 121 13.38 -17.52 14.70
C PHE A 121 14.13 -18.61 15.48
N MET A 122 15.46 -18.51 15.53
CA MET A 122 16.35 -19.48 16.16
C MET A 122 16.72 -19.12 17.60
N ASP A 123 16.18 -18.02 18.14
CA ASP A 123 16.30 -17.68 19.55
C ASP A 123 15.78 -18.83 20.43
N GLU A 124 16.59 -19.27 21.38
CA GLU A 124 16.34 -20.51 22.15
C GLU A 124 15.15 -20.38 23.10
N GLU A 125 14.88 -19.16 23.60
CA GLU A 125 13.83 -18.91 24.57
C GLU A 125 12.49 -18.58 23.90
N LYS A 126 12.51 -17.65 22.95
CA LYS A 126 11.33 -17.02 22.37
C LYS A 126 11.18 -17.28 20.88
N GLY A 127 12.18 -17.81 20.19
CA GLY A 127 12.13 -17.98 18.73
C GLY A 127 10.96 -18.85 18.26
N ASN A 128 10.55 -19.82 19.06
CA ASN A 128 9.38 -20.68 18.80
C ASN A 128 8.04 -19.93 18.79
N GLU A 129 7.94 -18.77 19.46
CA GLU A 129 6.73 -17.93 19.48
C GLU A 129 6.63 -17.02 18.25
N VAL A 130 7.76 -16.77 17.57
CA VAL A 130 7.85 -15.90 16.40
C VAL A 130 7.20 -16.57 15.20
N GLY A 131 6.11 -15.95 14.73
CA GLY A 131 5.39 -16.33 13.53
C GLY A 131 5.92 -15.64 12.27
N PHE A 132 6.27 -14.35 12.35
CA PHE A 132 6.90 -13.64 11.24
C PHE A 132 7.78 -12.47 11.68
N VAL A 133 8.74 -12.11 10.83
CA VAL A 133 9.64 -10.95 10.97
C VAL A 133 9.43 -10.00 9.79
N GLN A 134 8.91 -8.81 10.07
CA GLN A 134 8.61 -7.77 9.08
C GLN A 134 9.77 -6.77 9.00
N PHE A 135 10.29 -6.55 7.79
CA PHE A 135 11.24 -5.48 7.50
C PHE A 135 10.52 -4.21 7.02
N PRO A 136 11.11 -3.01 7.15
CA PRO A 136 10.58 -1.79 6.57
C PRO A 136 10.40 -1.91 5.06
N GLN A 137 9.32 -1.32 4.53
CA GLN A 137 9.28 -0.92 3.12
C GLN A 137 10.11 0.35 2.96
N ALA A 138 11.03 0.36 2.00
CA ALA A 138 11.87 1.51 1.69
C ALA A 138 12.03 1.61 0.17
N PHE A 139 12.21 2.83 -0.33
CA PHE A 139 12.19 3.11 -1.76
C PHE A 139 13.46 3.82 -2.21
N GLU A 140 13.97 3.47 -3.39
CA GLU A 140 15.23 4.02 -3.91
C GLU A 140 15.05 5.27 -4.78
N ASN A 141 13.88 5.45 -5.40
CA ASN A 141 13.58 6.54 -6.32
C ASN A 141 13.01 7.79 -5.64
N LEU A 142 13.09 7.90 -4.31
CA LEU A 142 12.51 9.05 -3.60
C LEU A 142 13.29 10.33 -3.90
N THR A 143 12.58 11.40 -4.27
CA THR A 143 13.16 12.74 -4.36
C THR A 143 13.35 13.38 -2.99
N LYS A 144 14.21 14.40 -2.91
CA LYS A 144 14.57 15.07 -1.65
C LYS A 144 13.35 15.57 -0.87
N ASN A 145 12.34 16.11 -1.55
CA ASN A 145 11.13 16.63 -0.93
C ASN A 145 9.90 15.77 -1.22
N ASP A 146 10.05 14.54 -1.71
CA ASP A 146 9.01 13.53 -1.91
C ASP A 146 7.61 14.10 -2.17
N VAL A 147 7.39 14.57 -3.41
CA VAL A 147 6.21 15.34 -3.81
C VAL A 147 4.87 14.60 -3.55
N TYR A 148 4.90 13.27 -3.45
CA TYR A 148 3.73 12.42 -3.22
C TYR A 148 3.70 11.75 -1.84
N SER A 149 4.63 12.09 -0.94
CA SER A 149 4.75 11.48 0.40
C SER A 149 4.73 9.94 0.36
N SER A 150 5.53 9.37 -0.53
CA SER A 150 5.62 7.91 -0.73
C SER A 150 6.65 7.24 0.18
N SER A 151 7.48 8.00 0.90
CA SER A 151 8.54 7.47 1.75
C SER A 151 8.05 6.58 2.89
N LEU A 152 6.86 6.85 3.43
CA LEU A 152 6.29 6.17 4.60
C LEU A 152 7.21 6.20 5.84
N ASN A 153 8.11 7.20 5.94
CA ASN A 153 9.12 7.26 7.00
C ASN A 153 8.52 7.23 8.41
N VAL A 154 7.51 8.04 8.70
CA VAL A 154 6.83 8.05 10.02
C VAL A 154 6.24 6.67 10.33
N THR A 155 5.60 6.04 9.34
CA THR A 155 5.03 4.70 9.51
C THR A 155 6.11 3.66 9.82
N MET A 156 7.22 3.66 9.08
CA MET A 156 8.27 2.65 9.26
C MET A 156 9.14 2.91 10.50
N GLU A 157 9.45 4.16 10.80
CA GLU A 157 10.39 4.52 11.88
C GLU A 157 9.72 4.75 13.24
N MET A 158 8.42 5.02 13.28
CA MET A 158 7.68 5.29 14.53
C MET A 158 6.48 4.37 14.73
N GLU A 159 5.56 4.28 13.76
CA GLU A 159 4.31 3.51 13.95
C GLU A 159 4.60 2.00 14.09
N MET A 160 5.38 1.41 13.18
CA MET A 160 5.67 -0.03 13.18
C MET A 160 6.47 -0.49 14.42
N PRO A 161 7.50 0.23 14.90
CA PRO A 161 8.09 -0.02 16.22
C PRO A 161 7.08 0.11 17.37
N GLY A 162 6.16 1.07 17.30
CA GLY A 162 5.06 1.21 18.26
C GLY A 162 4.14 0.00 18.29
N PHE A 163 3.82 -0.59 17.12
CA PHE A 163 3.12 -1.87 17.04
C PHE A 163 3.93 -3.01 17.67
N ASP A 164 5.25 -3.05 17.42
CA ASP A 164 6.12 -4.09 17.94
C ASP A 164 6.13 -4.12 19.48
N GLY A 165 6.16 -2.93 20.11
CA GLY A 165 5.98 -2.78 21.57
C GLY A 165 4.60 -3.24 22.08
N ASN A 166 3.62 -3.43 21.19
CA ASN A 166 2.26 -3.82 21.51
C ASN A 166 1.89 -5.27 21.19
N GLY A 167 2.83 -6.08 20.69
CA GLY A 167 2.63 -7.50 20.40
C GLY A 167 3.05 -7.90 18.98
N GLY A 168 3.57 -6.95 18.20
CA GLY A 168 4.20 -7.18 16.92
C GLY A 168 3.55 -6.37 15.78
N PRO A 169 4.31 -6.01 14.74
CA PRO A 169 3.81 -5.28 13.57
C PRO A 169 2.77 -6.09 12.78
N CYS A 170 1.96 -5.38 12.00
CA CYS A 170 1.19 -6.03 10.94
C CYS A 170 2.10 -6.56 9.82
N TYR A 171 1.59 -7.53 9.06
CA TYR A 171 2.21 -7.97 7.81
C TYR A 171 1.81 -7.01 6.69
N ILE A 172 2.79 -6.39 6.02
CA ILE A 172 2.57 -5.34 5.00
C ILE A 172 2.95 -5.79 3.58
N GLY A 173 2.82 -7.08 3.28
CA GLY A 173 2.78 -7.57 1.90
C GLY A 173 4.12 -7.85 1.20
N THR A 174 5.25 -7.39 1.73
CA THR A 174 6.59 -7.60 1.16
C THR A 174 7.67 -7.54 2.24
N GLY A 175 8.86 -8.10 1.96
CA GLY A 175 10.02 -8.06 2.87
C GLY A 175 9.74 -8.76 4.21
N CYS A 176 8.90 -9.80 4.21
CA CYS A 176 8.47 -10.48 5.42
C CYS A 176 8.90 -11.94 5.41
N PHE A 177 9.57 -12.36 6.48
CA PHE A 177 9.91 -13.76 6.69
C PHE A 177 8.83 -14.40 7.56
N HIS A 178 8.18 -15.43 7.05
CA HIS A 178 7.13 -16.18 7.75
C HIS A 178 7.64 -17.57 8.14
N ARG A 179 7.28 -18.02 9.34
CA ARG A 179 7.31 -19.45 9.67
C ARG A 179 6.20 -20.15 8.89
N ARG A 180 6.53 -21.19 8.12
CA ARG A 180 5.61 -21.92 7.25
C ARG A 180 4.35 -22.35 7.99
N GLU A 181 4.49 -22.85 9.21
CA GLU A 181 3.35 -23.33 10.01
C GLU A 181 2.28 -22.25 10.26
N THR A 182 2.66 -20.96 10.33
CA THR A 182 1.67 -19.88 10.48
C THR A 182 0.81 -19.74 9.24
N LEU A 183 1.44 -19.87 8.07
CA LEU A 183 0.77 -19.86 6.76
C LEU A 183 0.01 -21.17 6.52
N SER A 184 0.38 -22.28 7.17
CA SER A 184 -0.41 -23.52 7.15
C SER A 184 -1.68 -23.45 8.00
N GLY A 185 -1.88 -22.38 8.78
CA GLY A 185 -3.06 -22.19 9.63
C GLY A 185 -2.91 -22.68 11.06
N LYS A 186 -1.69 -23.09 11.46
CA LYS A 186 -1.43 -23.67 12.78
C LYS A 186 -1.66 -22.65 13.88
N LYS A 187 -2.29 -23.09 14.97
CA LYS A 187 -2.38 -22.31 16.22
C LYS A 187 -1.10 -22.48 17.02
N TYR A 188 -0.62 -21.38 17.60
CA TYR A 188 0.54 -21.44 18.48
C TYR A 188 0.19 -22.24 19.75
N ASN A 189 1.16 -23.02 20.22
CA ASN A 189 1.12 -23.73 21.49
C ASN A 189 2.48 -23.55 22.15
N LYS A 190 2.52 -23.36 23.48
CA LYS A 190 3.76 -23.20 24.25
C LYS A 190 4.74 -24.38 24.11
N ASN A 191 4.22 -25.57 23.82
CA ASN A 191 5.04 -26.77 23.59
C ASN A 191 5.56 -26.89 22.15
N TYR A 192 5.25 -25.91 21.29
CA TYR A 192 5.74 -25.88 19.92
C TYR A 192 7.27 -25.76 19.93
N LYS A 193 7.93 -26.66 19.19
CA LYS A 193 9.34 -26.58 18.88
C LYS A 193 9.53 -26.82 17.40
N GLU A 194 10.26 -25.93 16.74
CA GLU A 194 10.65 -26.15 15.35
C GLU A 194 11.71 -27.25 15.26
N ASP A 195 11.48 -28.23 14.39
CA ASP A 195 12.51 -29.23 14.06
C ASP A 195 13.41 -28.69 12.95
N TRP A 196 14.40 -27.89 13.34
CA TRP A 196 15.40 -27.36 12.43
C TRP A 196 16.24 -28.44 11.73
N LYS A 197 16.28 -29.67 12.27
CA LYS A 197 17.01 -30.81 11.68
C LYS A 197 16.19 -31.53 10.60
N ARG A 198 14.91 -31.18 10.41
CA ARG A 198 14.08 -31.75 9.34
C ARG A 198 14.67 -31.53 7.94
N TRP A 199 15.44 -30.46 7.75
CA TRP A 199 16.05 -30.12 6.46
C TRP A 199 17.28 -30.99 6.14
N SER A 200 18.04 -31.41 7.14
CA SER A 200 19.29 -32.17 6.95
C SER A 200 19.07 -33.65 6.58
N LYS A 201 17.82 -34.11 6.59
CA LYS A 201 17.43 -35.51 6.29
C LYS A 201 16.88 -35.70 4.86
N ARG A 202 16.99 -34.70 3.98
CA ARG A 202 16.40 -34.77 2.64
C ARG A 202 17.40 -35.19 1.58
N SER A 203 17.50 -36.50 1.35
CA SER A 203 17.82 -37.06 0.03
C SER A 203 16.51 -37.26 -0.72
N VAL A 204 16.06 -36.28 -1.50
CA VAL A 204 14.97 -36.54 -2.45
C VAL A 204 15.60 -37.28 -3.63
N GLU A 205 15.50 -38.61 -3.62
CA GLU A 205 15.99 -39.50 -4.68
C GLU A 205 15.19 -39.39 -6.00
N GLU A 206 14.07 -38.69 -5.99
CA GLU A 206 13.21 -38.54 -7.17
C GLU A 206 13.78 -37.56 -8.20
N SER A 207 13.73 -37.97 -9.47
CA SER A 207 14.14 -37.14 -10.61
C SER A 207 13.34 -35.83 -10.69
N THR A 208 13.98 -34.78 -11.23
CA THR A 208 13.38 -33.45 -11.43
C THR A 208 12.06 -33.51 -12.20
N ARG A 209 11.95 -34.39 -13.21
CA ARG A 209 10.71 -34.56 -14.00
C ARG A 209 9.54 -35.07 -13.16
N VAL A 210 9.78 -36.06 -12.30
CA VAL A 210 8.75 -36.60 -11.40
C VAL A 210 8.34 -35.53 -10.37
N LEU A 211 9.30 -34.76 -9.87
CA LEU A 211 9.02 -33.67 -8.94
C LEU A 211 8.18 -32.56 -9.59
N GLU A 212 8.48 -32.19 -10.84
CA GLU A 212 7.69 -31.22 -11.61
C GLU A 212 6.24 -31.70 -11.78
N GLU A 213 6.04 -32.91 -12.30
CA GLU A 213 4.71 -33.45 -12.58
C GLU A 213 3.85 -33.62 -11.32
N THR A 214 4.42 -34.17 -10.24
CA THR A 214 3.68 -34.33 -8.98
C THR A 214 3.36 -32.98 -8.31
N SER A 215 4.18 -31.95 -8.54
CA SER A 215 3.96 -30.61 -7.99
C SER A 215 2.92 -29.80 -8.77
N LYS A 216 2.75 -30.04 -10.09
CA LYS A 216 1.77 -29.32 -10.94
C LYS A 216 0.34 -29.41 -10.39
N VAL A 217 -0.04 -30.56 -9.83
CA VAL A 217 -1.37 -30.81 -9.25
C VAL A 217 -1.67 -29.86 -8.09
N LEU A 218 -0.66 -29.44 -7.33
CA LEU A 218 -0.82 -28.54 -6.18
C LEU A 218 -1.17 -27.10 -6.58
N ALA A 219 -1.01 -26.75 -7.86
CA ALA A 219 -1.32 -25.44 -8.40
C ALA A 219 -2.53 -25.46 -9.36
N SER A 220 -3.34 -26.53 -9.35
CA SER A 220 -4.59 -26.58 -10.10
C SER A 220 -5.59 -25.53 -9.61
N CYS A 221 -6.47 -25.09 -10.50
CA CYS A 221 -7.46 -24.05 -10.20
C CYS A 221 -8.56 -24.54 -9.23
N ASN A 222 -8.81 -25.84 -9.17
CA ASN A 222 -9.80 -26.47 -8.32
C ASN A 222 -9.22 -27.05 -7.01
N TYR A 223 -7.90 -26.99 -6.79
CA TYR A 223 -7.25 -27.56 -5.60
C TYR A 223 -7.90 -27.06 -4.28
N GLU A 224 -8.36 -25.82 -4.30
CA GLU A 224 -8.85 -25.13 -3.11
C GLU A 224 -10.35 -25.34 -2.87
N GLU A 225 -11.08 -25.98 -3.80
CA GLU A 225 -12.49 -26.32 -3.63
C GLU A 225 -12.70 -27.17 -2.38
N ASN A 226 -13.70 -26.79 -1.57
CA ASN A 226 -14.04 -27.48 -0.31
C ASN A 226 -12.88 -27.59 0.71
N THR A 227 -11.82 -26.80 0.54
CA THR A 227 -10.72 -26.72 1.51
C THR A 227 -10.80 -25.47 2.39
N GLN A 228 -9.86 -25.37 3.32
CA GLN A 228 -9.65 -24.19 4.17
C GLN A 228 -8.67 -23.17 3.59
N TRP A 229 -8.11 -23.40 2.40
CA TRP A 229 -7.23 -22.43 1.72
C TRP A 229 -7.95 -21.11 1.45
N GLY A 230 -7.28 -19.99 1.71
CA GLY A 230 -7.87 -18.65 1.60
C GLY A 230 -8.78 -18.25 2.76
N LYS A 231 -9.28 -19.21 3.54
CA LYS A 231 -10.20 -19.00 4.67
C LYS A 231 -9.48 -19.08 6.00
N GLU A 232 -8.87 -20.22 6.30
CA GLU A 232 -8.06 -20.47 7.49
C GLU A 232 -6.59 -20.74 7.16
N THR A 233 -6.29 -21.31 6.01
CA THR A 233 -4.92 -21.62 5.59
C THR A 233 -4.46 -20.70 4.47
N GLY A 234 -3.18 -20.36 4.46
CA GLY A 234 -2.57 -19.44 3.51
C GLY A 234 -2.91 -17.98 3.79
N LEU A 235 -2.68 -17.15 2.77
CA LEU A 235 -3.12 -15.77 2.72
C LEU A 235 -4.63 -15.72 2.54
N LYS A 236 -5.27 -14.76 3.22
CA LYS A 236 -6.73 -14.62 3.31
C LYS A 236 -7.35 -14.00 2.07
N TYR A 237 -8.50 -14.48 1.60
CA TYR A 237 -9.14 -13.98 0.37
C TYR A 237 -10.17 -12.86 0.58
N ASP A 238 -10.54 -12.59 1.82
CA ASP A 238 -11.69 -11.74 2.13
C ASP A 238 -11.41 -10.22 1.99
N SER A 239 -10.16 -9.80 1.74
CA SER A 239 -9.80 -8.37 1.60
C SER A 239 -8.81 -8.11 0.45
N ALA A 240 -8.81 -6.88 -0.07
CA ALA A 240 -7.82 -6.39 -1.04
C ALA A 240 -6.46 -6.04 -0.39
N VAL A 241 -6.42 -6.00 0.94
CA VAL A 241 -5.22 -5.96 1.79
C VAL A 241 -5.14 -7.29 2.53
N GLU A 242 -4.97 -8.37 1.75
CA GLU A 242 -4.90 -9.73 2.29
C GLU A 242 -3.77 -9.90 3.31
N ASP A 243 -2.71 -9.11 3.14
CA ASP A 243 -1.52 -9.09 3.98
C ASP A 243 -1.85 -8.69 5.41
N VAL A 244 -2.47 -7.53 5.61
CA VAL A 244 -2.87 -7.03 6.93
C VAL A 244 -3.81 -8.03 7.61
N LEU A 245 -4.79 -8.55 6.87
CA LEU A 245 -5.73 -9.55 7.39
C LEU A 245 -5.04 -10.87 7.75
N THR A 246 -4.09 -11.32 6.94
CA THR A 246 -3.31 -12.54 7.22
C THR A 246 -2.45 -12.36 8.46
N GLY A 247 -1.78 -11.22 8.60
CA GLY A 247 -0.98 -10.88 9.79
C GLY A 247 -1.83 -10.87 11.06
N LEU A 248 -2.99 -10.20 11.03
CA LEU A 248 -3.94 -10.19 12.16
C LEU A 248 -4.42 -11.60 12.52
N ALA A 249 -4.75 -12.43 11.52
CA ALA A 249 -5.18 -13.80 11.75
C ALA A 249 -4.07 -14.68 12.35
N ILE A 250 -2.81 -14.49 11.93
CA ILE A 250 -1.65 -15.18 12.52
C ILE A 250 -1.48 -14.80 13.99
N GLN A 251 -1.53 -13.51 14.33
CA GLN A 251 -1.41 -13.06 15.72
C GLN A 251 -2.59 -13.52 16.59
N CYS A 252 -3.82 -13.50 16.05
CA CYS A 252 -5.01 -14.04 16.73
C CYS A 252 -4.93 -15.55 16.99
N ARG A 253 -3.98 -16.25 16.38
CA ARG A 253 -3.68 -17.67 16.66
C ARG A 253 -2.60 -17.84 17.73
N GLY A 254 -2.17 -16.77 18.37
CA GLY A 254 -1.20 -16.75 19.46
C GLY A 254 0.26 -16.61 19.02
N TRP A 255 0.52 -16.44 17.72
CA TRP A 255 1.88 -16.18 17.23
C TRP A 255 2.27 -14.72 17.46
N ARG A 256 3.55 -14.49 17.73
CA ARG A 256 4.12 -13.14 17.81
C ARG A 256 4.69 -12.72 16.46
N SER A 257 4.64 -11.44 16.14
CA SER A 257 5.45 -10.88 15.06
C SER A 257 6.53 -9.95 15.60
N ILE A 258 7.57 -9.75 14.80
CA ILE A 258 8.70 -8.89 15.12
C ILE A 258 8.88 -7.87 14.02
N TYR A 259 9.09 -6.61 14.40
CA TYR A 259 9.55 -5.58 13.48
C TYR A 259 11.07 -5.46 13.55
N PHE A 260 11.75 -5.55 12.40
CA PHE A 260 13.21 -5.41 12.35
C PHE A 260 13.64 -4.36 11.33
N ASN A 261 14.22 -3.26 11.82
CA ASN A 261 14.71 -2.15 11.01
C ASN A 261 16.25 -2.06 11.08
N PRO A 262 16.98 -2.75 10.19
CA PRO A 262 18.44 -2.68 10.16
C PRO A 262 18.94 -1.33 9.61
N LYS A 263 20.12 -0.89 10.07
CA LYS A 263 20.78 0.34 9.59
C LYS A 263 20.89 0.40 8.06
N ARG A 264 21.27 -0.71 7.42
CA ARG A 264 21.13 -0.89 5.97
C ARG A 264 19.80 -1.56 5.70
N LYS A 265 18.88 -0.84 5.05
CA LYS A 265 17.55 -1.34 4.70
C LYS A 265 17.64 -2.70 4.02
N GLY A 266 16.87 -3.66 4.52
CA GLY A 266 16.93 -5.05 4.05
C GLY A 266 16.45 -5.21 2.61
N PHE A 267 15.40 -4.47 2.26
CA PHE A 267 14.77 -4.47 0.96
C PHE A 267 14.55 -3.04 0.48
N LEU A 268 14.70 -2.80 -0.81
CA LEU A 268 14.42 -1.53 -1.48
C LEU A 268 13.50 -1.78 -2.65
N GLY A 269 12.61 -0.83 -2.94
CA GLY A 269 11.78 -0.89 -4.15
C GLY A 269 11.49 0.46 -4.75
N VAL A 270 10.44 0.49 -5.57
CA VAL A 270 10.07 1.69 -6.35
C VAL A 270 8.75 2.28 -5.84
N ALA A 271 8.79 3.56 -5.50
CA ALA A 271 7.64 4.37 -5.12
C ALA A 271 6.87 4.86 -6.37
N PRO A 272 5.54 5.11 -6.25
CA PRO A 272 4.77 5.76 -7.31
C PRO A 272 5.38 7.10 -7.76
N THR A 273 5.42 7.33 -9.07
CA THR A 273 6.01 8.54 -9.67
C THR A 273 4.97 9.53 -10.19
N THR A 274 3.67 9.22 -10.04
CA THR A 274 2.58 10.14 -10.38
C THR A 274 1.56 10.26 -9.25
N LEU A 275 0.87 11.41 -9.20
CA LEU A 275 -0.17 11.65 -8.21
C LEU A 275 -1.29 10.60 -8.32
N LEU A 276 -1.73 10.28 -9.54
CA LEU A 276 -2.81 9.32 -9.76
C LEU A 276 -2.43 7.91 -9.28
N GLN A 277 -1.21 7.45 -9.55
CA GLN A 277 -0.74 6.16 -9.03
C GLN A 277 -0.77 6.13 -7.50
N SER A 278 -0.28 7.19 -6.83
CA SER A 278 -0.33 7.30 -5.37
C SER A 278 -1.77 7.26 -4.85
N LEU A 279 -2.69 8.02 -5.44
CA LEU A 279 -4.09 8.06 -5.01
C LEU A 279 -4.83 6.73 -5.25
N ILE A 280 -4.57 6.04 -6.38
CA ILE A 280 -5.14 4.72 -6.65
C ILE A 280 -4.63 3.68 -5.65
N GLN A 281 -3.33 3.72 -5.33
CA GLN A 281 -2.73 2.83 -4.33
C GLN A 281 -3.39 3.00 -2.97
N HIS A 282 -3.51 4.24 -2.49
CA HIS A 282 -4.18 4.54 -1.22
C HIS A 282 -5.68 4.26 -1.22
N ARG A 283 -6.37 4.38 -2.37
CA ARG A 283 -7.78 3.98 -2.49
C ARG A 283 -7.95 2.49 -2.25
N ARG A 284 -7.08 1.66 -2.88
CA ARG A 284 -7.09 0.21 -2.69
C ARG A 284 -6.84 -0.18 -1.23
N TRP A 285 -5.86 0.44 -0.59
CA TRP A 285 -5.58 0.23 0.83
C TRP A 285 -6.79 0.59 1.69
N SER A 286 -7.31 1.80 1.52
CA SER A 286 -8.45 2.28 2.32
C SER A 286 -9.73 1.45 2.12
N ASP A 287 -10.05 1.00 0.91
CA ASP A 287 -11.20 0.10 0.65
C ASP A 287 -11.01 -1.24 1.37
N GLY A 288 -9.82 -1.84 1.23
CA GLY A 288 -9.50 -3.12 1.84
C GLY A 288 -9.46 -3.05 3.38
N ASP A 289 -8.82 -2.03 3.93
CA ASP A 289 -8.70 -1.80 5.37
C ASP A 289 -10.07 -1.55 6.00
N PHE A 290 -10.91 -0.70 5.38
CA PHE A 290 -12.26 -0.48 5.88
C PHE A 290 -13.14 -1.73 5.76
N LYS A 291 -12.95 -2.55 4.72
CA LYS A 291 -13.62 -3.86 4.62
C LYS A 291 -13.23 -4.79 5.77
N ILE A 292 -11.97 -4.77 6.22
CA ILE A 292 -11.57 -5.51 7.44
C ILE A 292 -12.38 -4.99 8.64
N PHE A 293 -12.39 -3.67 8.86
CA PHE A 293 -13.11 -3.05 9.99
C PHE A 293 -14.61 -3.39 10.00
N ALA A 294 -15.26 -3.30 8.85
CA ALA A 294 -16.70 -3.45 8.72
C ALA A 294 -17.15 -4.90 8.46
N SER A 295 -16.31 -5.88 8.78
CA SER A 295 -16.61 -7.32 8.65
C SER A 295 -16.35 -8.06 9.96
N ARG A 296 -16.58 -9.39 9.97
CA ARG A 296 -16.20 -10.28 11.08
C ARG A 296 -14.71 -10.25 11.42
N HIS A 297 -13.89 -9.70 10.52
CA HIS A 297 -12.44 -9.58 10.67
C HIS A 297 -12.01 -8.31 11.41
N CYS A 298 -12.96 -7.49 11.88
CA CYS A 298 -12.67 -6.32 12.71
C CYS A 298 -11.68 -6.67 13.84
N PRO A 299 -10.62 -5.88 14.08
CA PRO A 299 -9.64 -6.17 15.12
C PRO A 299 -10.28 -6.39 16.51
N PHE A 300 -11.33 -5.64 16.84
CA PHE A 300 -12.07 -5.79 18.10
C PHE A 300 -12.94 -7.05 18.18
N VAL A 301 -13.35 -7.61 17.04
CA VAL A 301 -14.17 -8.83 16.99
C VAL A 301 -13.27 -10.06 16.89
N LEU A 302 -12.40 -10.09 15.89
CA LEU A 302 -11.51 -11.22 15.63
C LEU A 302 -10.47 -11.38 16.74
N GLY A 303 -9.94 -10.26 17.24
CA GLY A 303 -8.89 -10.20 18.26
C GLY A 303 -9.39 -10.27 19.70
N TYR A 304 -10.71 -10.20 19.93
CA TYR A 304 -11.28 -10.24 21.28
C TYR A 304 -10.80 -11.46 22.06
N LYS A 305 -10.18 -11.22 23.23
CA LYS A 305 -9.54 -12.23 24.10
C LYS A 305 -8.43 -13.08 23.44
N LYS A 306 -7.99 -12.75 22.22
CA LYS A 306 -6.91 -13.46 21.49
C LYS A 306 -5.63 -12.66 21.40
N ILE A 307 -5.75 -11.33 21.27
CA ILE A 307 -4.62 -10.40 21.27
C ILE A 307 -4.88 -9.25 22.26
N PRO A 308 -3.83 -8.58 22.79
CA PRO A 308 -3.99 -7.47 23.72
C PRO A 308 -4.83 -6.34 23.14
N LEU A 309 -5.64 -5.67 23.98
CA LEU A 309 -6.47 -4.53 23.55
C LEU A 309 -5.63 -3.43 22.88
N LYS A 310 -4.44 -3.15 23.41
CA LYS A 310 -3.49 -2.20 22.81
C LYS A 310 -3.13 -2.56 21.37
N LEU A 311 -2.95 -3.84 21.05
CA LEU A 311 -2.68 -4.30 19.69
C LEU A 311 -3.92 -4.17 18.80
N GLN A 312 -5.10 -4.50 19.33
CA GLN A 312 -6.37 -4.29 18.59
C GLN A 312 -6.55 -2.82 18.21
N LEU A 313 -6.24 -1.89 19.13
CA LEU A 313 -6.26 -0.45 18.87
C LEU A 313 -5.22 -0.03 17.82
N SER A 314 -3.98 -0.53 17.91
CA SER A 314 -2.95 -0.27 16.89
C SER A 314 -3.43 -0.71 15.51
N TYR A 315 -4.01 -1.90 15.39
CA TYR A 315 -4.57 -2.39 14.12
C TYR A 315 -5.69 -1.52 13.55
N CYS A 316 -6.36 -0.68 14.35
CA CYS A 316 -7.44 0.19 13.90
C CYS A 316 -6.97 1.49 13.23
N ILE A 317 -5.68 1.83 13.27
CA ILE A 317 -5.14 3.06 12.66
C ILE A 317 -5.48 3.15 11.16
N TYR A 318 -5.24 2.07 10.41
CA TYR A 318 -5.47 2.03 8.95
C TYR A 318 -6.94 1.71 8.57
N PRO A 319 -7.62 0.73 9.21
CA PRO A 319 -9.04 0.45 8.99
C PRO A 319 -9.99 1.63 9.21
N LEU A 320 -9.57 2.63 9.98
CA LEU A 320 -10.35 3.86 10.19
C LEU A 320 -10.00 5.01 9.24
N TRP A 321 -9.09 4.82 8.27
CA TRP A 321 -8.79 5.84 7.26
C TRP A 321 -10.02 6.27 6.47
N ALA A 322 -10.83 5.31 5.99
CA ALA A 322 -11.98 5.63 5.14
C ALA A 322 -13.01 6.52 5.85
N PRO A 323 -13.48 6.21 7.08
CA PRO A 323 -14.39 7.10 7.82
C PRO A 323 -13.85 8.52 8.07
N THR A 324 -12.53 8.68 8.24
CA THR A 324 -11.94 10.01 8.47
C THR A 324 -12.03 10.95 7.25
N SER A 325 -12.40 10.43 6.07
CA SER A 325 -12.66 11.27 4.91
C SER A 325 -13.83 12.22 5.13
N LEU A 326 -14.88 11.78 5.82
CA LEU A 326 -16.10 12.57 6.04
C LEU A 326 -15.84 13.77 6.93
N THR A 327 -15.10 13.57 8.02
CA THR A 327 -14.69 14.66 8.91
C THR A 327 -13.78 15.64 8.17
N THR A 328 -12.84 15.14 7.38
CA THR A 328 -11.95 15.99 6.58
C THR A 328 -12.73 16.83 5.56
N LEU A 329 -13.67 16.23 4.82
CA LEU A 329 -14.52 16.95 3.87
C LEU A 329 -15.35 18.03 4.57
N TYR A 330 -15.90 17.75 5.75
CA TYR A 330 -16.61 18.74 6.55
C TYR A 330 -15.72 19.95 6.86
N TYR A 331 -14.52 19.73 7.39
CA TYR A 331 -13.60 20.81 7.76
C TYR A 331 -12.99 21.57 6.57
N VAL A 332 -13.00 20.98 5.38
CA VAL A 332 -12.52 21.66 4.15
C VAL A 332 -13.64 22.48 3.51
N ILE A 333 -14.89 22.02 3.58
CA ILE A 333 -16.03 22.65 2.88
C ILE A 333 -16.73 23.68 3.77
N VAL A 334 -17.12 23.28 4.99
CA VAL A 334 -18.04 24.08 5.82
C VAL A 334 -17.40 25.40 6.26
N PRO A 335 -16.16 25.43 6.80
CA PRO A 335 -15.54 26.69 7.18
C PRO A 335 -15.39 27.68 6.02
N SER A 336 -15.06 27.19 4.83
CA SER A 336 -14.96 27.98 3.60
C SER A 336 -16.30 28.58 3.20
N LEU A 337 -17.37 27.78 3.16
CA LEU A 337 -18.71 28.26 2.85
C LEU A 337 -19.23 29.26 3.90
N CYS A 338 -19.00 29.00 5.18
CA CYS A 338 -19.35 29.92 6.25
C CYS A 338 -18.59 31.24 6.12
N PHE A 339 -17.30 31.20 5.75
CA PHE A 339 -16.52 32.42 5.53
C PHE A 339 -17.06 33.24 4.37
N LEU A 340 -17.44 32.60 3.26
CA LEU A 340 -18.11 33.26 2.13
C LEU A 340 -19.42 33.94 2.55
N ARG A 341 -20.21 33.28 3.41
CA ARG A 341 -21.49 33.79 3.91
C ARG A 341 -21.35 34.83 5.03
N GLY A 342 -20.14 35.03 5.57
CA GLY A 342 -19.91 35.92 6.72
C GLY A 342 -20.44 35.34 8.04
N ILE A 343 -20.39 34.03 8.21
CA ILE A 343 -20.70 33.34 9.48
C ILE A 343 -19.39 33.00 10.18
N SER A 344 -19.14 33.62 11.33
CA SER A 344 -17.98 33.29 12.16
C SER A 344 -18.18 31.95 12.87
N LEU A 345 -17.17 31.07 12.79
CA LEU A 345 -17.18 29.75 13.43
C LEU A 345 -16.19 29.62 14.60
N PHE A 346 -15.28 30.57 14.73
CA PHE A 346 -14.19 30.52 15.71
C PHE A 346 -14.36 31.66 16.72
N PRO A 347 -13.78 31.55 17.94
CA PRO A 347 -13.76 32.65 18.87
C PRO A 347 -13.07 33.88 18.27
N GLN A 348 -13.50 35.07 18.71
CA GLN A 348 -12.86 36.33 18.32
C GLN A 348 -11.41 36.34 18.79
N ILE A 349 -10.50 37.00 18.07
CA ILE A 349 -9.07 37.02 18.42
C ILE A 349 -8.78 37.63 19.80
N SER A 350 -9.68 38.49 20.29
CA SER A 350 -9.66 39.10 21.62
C SER A 350 -10.16 38.16 22.73
N ASP A 351 -10.80 37.03 22.38
CA ASP A 351 -11.26 36.02 23.33
C ASP A 351 -10.07 35.19 23.86
N PRO A 352 -9.90 35.06 25.20
CA PRO A 352 -8.87 34.20 25.79
C PRO A 352 -8.87 32.75 25.30
N TRP A 353 -10.02 32.20 24.88
CA TRP A 353 -10.12 30.84 24.34
C TRP A 353 -9.31 30.62 23.06
N VAL A 354 -8.98 31.69 22.31
CA VAL A 354 -8.12 31.59 21.12
C VAL A 354 -6.76 31.00 21.45
N LEU A 355 -6.25 31.22 22.68
CA LEU A 355 -4.99 30.63 23.13
C LEU A 355 -5.02 29.09 23.07
N ALA A 356 -6.15 28.46 23.39
CA ALA A 356 -6.28 27.01 23.29
C ALA A 356 -6.21 26.52 21.84
N PHE A 357 -6.87 27.22 20.91
CA PHE A 357 -6.81 26.90 19.47
C PHE A 357 -5.39 27.08 18.92
N VAL A 358 -4.76 28.21 19.21
CA VAL A 358 -3.39 28.50 18.76
C VAL A 358 -2.41 27.47 19.33
N PHE A 359 -2.54 27.12 20.62
CA PHE A 359 -1.71 26.11 21.26
C PHE A 359 -1.84 24.75 20.57
N VAL A 360 -3.06 24.25 20.35
CA VAL A 360 -3.29 22.94 19.71
C VAL A 360 -2.78 22.94 18.26
N ILE A 361 -3.08 23.98 17.49
CA ILE A 361 -2.62 24.11 16.09
C ILE A 361 -1.09 24.14 16.05
N PHE A 362 -0.46 25.01 16.85
CA PHE A 362 0.99 25.14 16.87
C PHE A 362 1.65 23.84 17.32
N LEU A 363 1.22 23.24 18.43
CA LEU A 363 1.79 22.02 18.97
C LEU A 363 1.68 20.87 17.95
N HIS A 364 0.50 20.67 17.35
CA HIS A 364 0.30 19.63 16.35
C HIS A 364 1.22 19.80 15.13
N ARG A 365 1.35 21.03 14.61
CA ARG A 365 2.20 21.32 13.44
C ARG A 365 3.68 21.24 13.78
N ALA A 366 4.10 21.77 14.93
CA ALA A 366 5.48 21.69 15.40
C ALA A 366 5.91 20.24 15.64
N TYR A 367 5.04 19.43 16.26
CA TYR A 367 5.30 18.02 16.52
C TYR A 367 5.39 17.22 15.21
N SER A 368 4.42 17.38 14.30
CA SER A 368 4.45 16.73 12.98
C SER A 368 5.67 17.12 12.15
N LEU A 369 6.07 18.39 12.16
CA LEU A 369 7.29 18.85 11.50
C LEU A 369 8.54 18.27 12.17
N GLY A 370 8.56 18.25 13.50
CA GLY A 370 9.65 17.67 14.30
C GLY A 370 9.88 16.21 13.96
N GLU A 371 8.82 15.40 13.91
CA GLU A 371 8.90 13.99 13.49
C GLU A 371 9.40 13.84 12.06
N CYS A 372 8.89 14.65 11.13
CA CYS A 372 9.34 14.62 9.74
C CYS A 372 10.85 14.89 9.62
N ILE A 373 11.36 15.93 10.30
CA ILE A 373 12.78 16.28 10.30
C ILE A 373 13.60 15.20 11.01
N TRP A 374 13.12 14.67 12.13
CA TRP A 374 13.80 13.62 12.90
C TRP A 374 14.06 12.36 12.07
N PHE A 375 13.12 12.00 11.19
CA PHE A 375 13.23 10.87 10.26
C PHE A 375 13.77 11.26 8.87
N GLY A 376 14.56 12.34 8.79
CA GLY A 376 15.32 12.71 7.60
C GLY A 376 14.54 13.45 6.51
N GLY A 377 13.32 13.90 6.80
CA GLY A 377 12.54 14.75 5.92
C GLY A 377 13.02 16.20 5.90
N THR A 378 12.48 16.97 4.96
CA THR A 378 12.74 18.42 4.84
C THR A 378 11.46 19.21 5.17
N PHE A 379 11.59 20.52 5.42
CA PHE A 379 10.41 21.38 5.59
C PHE A 379 9.47 21.35 4.37
N LYS A 380 10.04 21.38 3.15
CA LYS A 380 9.26 21.28 1.91
C LYS A 380 8.63 19.89 1.76
N GLY A 381 9.33 18.83 2.15
CA GLY A 381 8.81 17.46 2.19
C GLY A 381 7.65 17.32 3.19
N TRP A 382 7.77 17.91 4.38
CA TRP A 382 6.67 17.98 5.35
C TRP A 382 5.45 18.70 4.78
N TRP A 383 5.66 19.83 4.08
CA TRP A 383 4.56 20.55 3.42
C TRP A 383 3.88 19.69 2.33
N ASN A 384 4.67 18.93 1.56
CA ASN A 384 4.16 17.98 0.58
C ASN A 384 3.39 16.82 1.25
N ASP A 385 3.85 16.35 2.41
CA ASP A 385 3.14 15.36 3.23
C ASP A 385 1.78 15.90 3.72
N GLN A 386 1.71 17.13 4.22
CA GLN A 386 0.43 17.75 4.61
C GLN A 386 -0.54 17.84 3.43
N ARG A 387 -0.03 18.15 2.24
CA ARG A 387 -0.85 18.19 1.01
C ARG A 387 -1.37 16.81 0.65
N MET A 388 -0.51 15.80 0.66
CA MET A 388 -0.90 14.43 0.33
C MET A 388 -1.83 13.82 1.38
N TRP A 389 -1.66 14.17 2.65
CA TRP A 389 -2.61 13.85 3.71
C TRP A 389 -4.01 14.36 3.40
N LEU A 390 -4.13 15.63 2.96
CA LEU A 390 -5.41 16.21 2.57
C LEU A 390 -5.96 15.49 1.33
N TYR A 391 -5.15 15.31 0.29
CA TYR A 391 -5.57 14.73 -0.98
C TYR A 391 -6.07 13.30 -0.83
N ARG A 392 -5.35 12.46 -0.10
CA ARG A 392 -5.74 11.06 0.18
C ARG A 392 -7.06 11.01 0.92
N ARG A 393 -7.27 11.87 1.92
CA ARG A 393 -8.50 11.89 2.73
C ARG A 393 -9.72 12.35 1.96
N THR A 394 -9.61 13.41 1.16
CA THR A 394 -10.74 13.93 0.38
C THR A 394 -11.04 13.11 -0.86
N THR A 395 -10.09 12.27 -1.31
CA THR A 395 -10.25 11.42 -2.51
C THR A 395 -10.15 9.93 -2.20
N SER A 396 -8.95 9.37 -2.12
CA SER A 396 -8.70 7.93 -1.95
C SER A 396 -9.55 7.29 -0.86
N TYR A 397 -9.59 7.90 0.32
CA TYR A 397 -10.32 7.39 1.48
C TYR A 397 -11.82 7.57 1.33
N PHE A 398 -12.25 8.71 0.78
CA PHE A 398 -13.65 8.97 0.45
C PHE A 398 -14.19 7.96 -0.57
N PHE A 399 -13.43 7.70 -1.64
CA PHE A 399 -13.78 6.67 -2.62
C PHE A 399 -13.76 5.28 -2.01
N GLY A 400 -12.80 4.95 -1.13
CA GLY A 400 -12.80 3.67 -0.41
C GLY A 400 -14.06 3.48 0.43
N LEU A 401 -14.52 4.53 1.13
CA LEU A 401 -15.76 4.50 1.90
C LEU A 401 -16.99 4.39 0.99
N LEU A 402 -17.05 5.20 -0.07
CA LEU A 402 -18.16 5.23 -1.01
C LEU A 402 -18.30 3.89 -1.74
N ASP A 403 -17.20 3.33 -2.23
CA ASP A 403 -17.17 2.01 -2.88
C ASP A 403 -17.71 0.94 -1.94
N TYR A 404 -17.29 0.93 -0.67
CA TYR A 404 -17.82 0.00 0.32
C TYR A 404 -19.34 0.14 0.49
N ILE A 405 -19.86 1.36 0.65
CA ILE A 405 -21.29 1.62 0.80
C ILE A 405 -22.05 1.16 -0.44
N LEU A 406 -21.60 1.54 -1.63
CA LEU A 406 -22.23 1.18 -2.90
C LEU A 406 -22.23 -0.34 -3.13
N LYS A 407 -21.14 -1.04 -2.76
CA LYS A 407 -21.06 -2.51 -2.78
C LYS A 407 -22.08 -3.13 -1.83
N ARG A 408 -22.22 -2.59 -0.62
CA ARG A 408 -23.20 -3.08 0.38
C ARG A 408 -24.65 -2.87 -0.05
N LEU A 409 -24.91 -1.80 -0.81
CA LEU A 409 -26.22 -1.50 -1.39
C LEU A 409 -26.49 -2.23 -2.73
N GLY A 410 -25.51 -2.96 -3.28
CA GLY A 410 -25.66 -3.74 -4.50
C GLY A 410 -25.50 -2.95 -5.82
N PHE A 411 -25.04 -1.70 -5.77
CA PHE A 411 -24.88 -0.84 -6.95
C PHE A 411 -23.61 -1.09 -7.77
N THR A 412 -22.58 -1.70 -7.18
CA THR A 412 -21.28 -1.89 -7.85
C THR A 412 -20.70 -3.29 -7.60
N LYS A 413 -19.97 -3.82 -8.61
CA LYS A 413 -19.16 -5.03 -8.48
C LYS A 413 -17.70 -4.65 -8.18
N SER A 414 -16.98 -5.53 -7.47
CA SER A 414 -15.58 -5.30 -7.11
C SER A 414 -14.69 -5.25 -8.36
N THR A 415 -14.09 -4.09 -8.64
CA THR A 415 -13.04 -3.94 -9.65
C THR A 415 -11.70 -3.75 -8.94
N PHE A 416 -10.74 -4.63 -9.22
CA PHE A 416 -9.37 -4.50 -8.72
C PHE A 416 -8.54 -3.78 -9.79
N VAL A 417 -8.05 -2.58 -9.48
CA VAL A 417 -7.19 -1.81 -10.38
C VAL A 417 -5.74 -2.06 -9.99
N ILE A 418 -4.96 -2.63 -10.91
CA ILE A 418 -3.52 -2.81 -10.73
C ILE A 418 -2.84 -1.46 -10.94
N THR A 419 -2.00 -1.05 -9.99
CA THR A 419 -1.18 0.15 -10.12
C THR A 419 0.11 -0.23 -10.86
N THR A 420 0.33 0.33 -12.04
CA THR A 420 1.63 0.26 -12.70
C THR A 420 2.58 1.22 -12.00
N LYS A 421 3.83 0.79 -11.78
CA LYS A 421 4.91 1.62 -11.21
C LYS A 421 6.03 1.92 -12.20
N VAL A 422 5.85 1.50 -13.45
CA VAL A 422 6.72 1.87 -14.56
C VAL A 422 6.18 3.19 -15.11
N ALA A 423 7.07 4.18 -15.23
CA ALA A 423 6.77 5.47 -15.82
C ALA A 423 7.61 5.67 -17.07
N ASP A 424 7.05 6.39 -18.04
CA ASP A 424 7.78 6.83 -19.21
C ASP A 424 8.88 7.82 -18.80
N ASP A 425 9.91 7.94 -19.64
CA ASP A 425 11.11 8.76 -19.34
C ASP A 425 10.74 10.21 -19.02
N ASP A 426 9.79 10.80 -19.76
CA ASP A 426 9.30 12.17 -19.55
C ASP A 426 8.61 12.36 -18.19
N VAL A 427 7.85 11.35 -17.75
CA VAL A 427 7.16 11.36 -16.44
C VAL A 427 8.18 11.24 -15.32
N SER A 428 9.19 10.38 -15.51
CA SER A 428 10.27 10.17 -14.55
C SER A 428 11.09 11.46 -14.37
N GLN A 429 11.42 12.17 -15.45
CA GLN A 429 12.12 13.45 -15.38
C GLN A 429 11.32 14.53 -14.62
N ARG A 430 10.01 14.63 -14.86
CA ARG A 430 9.14 15.57 -14.11
C ARG A 430 9.06 15.20 -12.63
N TYR A 431 9.01 13.91 -12.33
CA TYR A 431 9.03 13.43 -10.95
C TYR A 431 10.33 13.80 -10.24
N GLU A 432 11.50 13.63 -10.89
CA GLU A 432 12.80 14.06 -10.37
C GLU A 432 12.88 15.58 -10.13
N GLN A 433 12.20 16.36 -10.97
CA GLN A 433 12.05 17.81 -10.81
C GLN A 433 11.02 18.21 -9.74
N GLU A 434 10.41 17.23 -9.05
CA GLU A 434 9.37 17.42 -8.03
C GLU A 434 8.11 18.13 -8.54
N VAL A 435 7.78 17.92 -9.82
CA VAL A 435 6.59 18.47 -10.46
C VAL A 435 5.45 17.45 -10.42
N MET A 436 4.27 17.87 -9.96
CA MET A 436 3.09 16.99 -9.88
C MET A 436 2.54 16.64 -11.27
N GLU A 437 2.14 15.39 -11.48
CA GLU A 437 1.57 14.90 -12.74
C GLU A 437 0.03 14.92 -12.71
N PHE A 438 -0.61 15.69 -13.61
CA PHE A 438 -2.07 15.79 -13.71
C PHE A 438 -2.67 15.39 -15.06
N GLY A 439 -1.84 15.03 -16.05
CA GLY A 439 -2.25 14.84 -17.45
C GLY A 439 -3.34 13.79 -17.72
N THR A 440 -3.70 12.98 -16.73
CA THR A 440 -4.69 11.91 -16.86
C THR A 440 -6.04 12.31 -16.28
N SER A 441 -7.13 11.98 -16.97
CA SER A 441 -8.49 12.21 -16.44
C SER A 441 -8.83 11.22 -15.32
N SER A 442 -9.30 11.72 -14.18
CA SER A 442 -9.71 10.91 -13.02
C SER A 442 -10.77 11.63 -12.18
N PRO A 443 -11.82 10.93 -11.70
CA PRO A 443 -12.78 11.50 -10.75
C PRO A 443 -12.13 12.04 -9.46
N MET A 444 -10.99 11.47 -9.05
CA MET A 444 -10.24 11.97 -7.90
C MET A 444 -9.68 13.36 -8.17
N PHE A 445 -9.20 13.63 -9.38
CA PHE A 445 -8.73 14.96 -9.77
C PHE A 445 -9.89 15.96 -9.88
N THR A 446 -11.07 15.53 -10.34
CA THR A 446 -12.28 16.37 -10.29
C THR A 446 -12.60 16.81 -8.86
N ILE A 447 -12.56 15.91 -7.87
CA ILE A 447 -12.76 16.30 -6.46
C ILE A 447 -11.68 17.27 -5.98
N LEU A 448 -10.39 16.99 -6.24
CA LEU A 448 -9.30 17.89 -5.79
C LEU A 448 -9.44 19.29 -6.40
N ALA A 449 -9.66 19.37 -7.71
CA ALA A 449 -9.84 20.64 -8.41
C ALA A 449 -11.11 21.37 -7.94
N THR A 450 -12.20 20.65 -7.68
CA THR A 450 -13.45 21.24 -7.17
C THR A 450 -13.25 21.84 -5.78
N LEU A 451 -12.61 21.11 -4.86
CA LEU A 451 -12.31 21.60 -3.52
C LEU A 451 -11.31 22.77 -3.54
N ALA A 452 -10.29 22.71 -4.38
CA ALA A 452 -9.33 23.80 -4.54
C ALA A 452 -10.04 25.08 -5.04
N LEU A 453 -10.88 24.99 -6.07
CA LEU A 453 -11.63 26.13 -6.60
C LEU A 453 -12.67 26.66 -5.60
N LEU A 454 -13.40 25.76 -4.93
CA LEU A 454 -14.35 26.11 -3.88
C LEU A 454 -13.66 26.94 -2.78
N ASN A 455 -12.55 26.44 -2.26
CA ASN A 455 -11.79 27.13 -1.21
C ASN A 455 -11.26 28.49 -1.68
N ALA A 456 -10.79 28.59 -2.94
CA ALA A 456 -10.36 29.86 -3.51
C ALA A 456 -11.52 30.87 -3.64
N PHE A 457 -12.63 30.47 -4.23
CA PHE A 457 -13.81 31.33 -4.40
C PHE A 457 -14.35 31.79 -3.05
N CYS A 458 -14.46 30.89 -2.08
CA CYS A 458 -14.87 31.21 -0.72
C CYS A 458 -13.89 32.15 -0.03
N PHE A 459 -12.59 31.92 -0.15
CA PHE A 459 -11.56 32.75 0.49
C PHE A 459 -11.57 34.18 -0.06
N PHE A 460 -11.53 34.35 -1.38
CA PHE A 460 -11.55 35.68 -1.99
C PHE A 460 -12.89 36.38 -1.83
N GLY A 461 -14.01 35.65 -1.89
CA GLY A 461 -15.34 36.19 -1.64
C GLY A 461 -15.54 36.65 -0.19
N GLY A 462 -15.11 35.83 0.78
CA GLY A 462 -15.12 36.18 2.20
C GLY A 462 -14.19 37.36 2.51
N LEU A 463 -12.97 37.37 1.95
CA LEU A 463 -12.03 38.49 2.15
C LEU A 463 -12.57 39.80 1.56
N LYS A 464 -13.19 39.76 0.37
CA LYS A 464 -13.86 40.93 -0.21
C LYS A 464 -14.91 41.51 0.75
N ARG A 465 -15.67 40.65 1.43
CA ARG A 465 -16.67 41.09 2.40
C ARG A 465 -16.03 41.74 3.63
N VAL A 466 -15.02 41.10 4.22
CA VAL A 466 -14.28 41.65 5.38
C VAL A 466 -13.61 42.99 5.04
N ILE A 467 -13.14 43.17 3.81
CA ILE A 467 -12.56 44.44 3.36
C ILE A 467 -13.65 45.50 3.10
N ALA A 468 -14.81 45.12 2.57
CA ALA A 468 -15.90 46.04 2.30
C ALA A 468 -16.55 46.57 3.60
N ASP A 469 -16.67 45.71 4.61
CA ASP A 469 -17.12 46.06 5.95
C ASP A 469 -15.91 46.55 6.78
N LEU A 470 -15.49 47.80 6.55
CA LEU A 470 -14.28 48.48 7.08
C LEU A 470 -14.19 48.62 8.63
N GLU A 471 -14.94 47.84 9.40
CA GLU A 471 -14.91 47.85 10.86
C GLU A 471 -13.85 46.88 11.41
N THR A 472 -13.03 47.35 12.37
CA THR A 472 -12.03 46.53 13.08
C THR A 472 -12.65 45.28 13.75
N MET A 473 -13.92 45.37 14.17
CA MET A 473 -14.66 44.27 14.77
C MET A 473 -14.88 43.07 13.82
N VAL A 474 -14.93 43.30 12.51
CA VAL A 474 -15.10 42.23 11.51
C VAL A 474 -13.81 41.42 11.39
N TRP A 475 -12.65 42.08 11.41
CA TRP A 475 -11.35 41.40 11.38
C TRP A 475 -11.13 40.50 12.60
N GLU A 476 -11.51 40.95 13.79
CA GLU A 476 -11.39 40.17 15.02
C GLU A 476 -12.22 38.88 15.00
N GLN A 477 -13.37 38.90 14.33
CA GLN A 477 -14.29 37.76 14.24
C GLN A 477 -13.85 36.68 13.25
N PHE A 478 -13.10 37.03 12.20
CA PHE A 478 -12.76 36.10 11.12
C PHE A 478 -11.29 35.69 11.08
N ALA A 479 -10.42 36.21 11.93
CA ALA A 479 -8.97 35.99 11.84
C ALA A 479 -8.55 34.51 11.73
N LEU A 480 -9.06 33.64 12.61
CA LEU A 480 -8.75 32.19 12.56
C LEU A 480 -9.34 31.49 11.32
N GLN A 481 -10.50 31.96 10.87
CA GLN A 481 -11.18 31.48 9.67
C GLN A 481 -10.41 31.87 8.40
N ILE A 482 -9.92 33.10 8.33
CA ILE A 482 -9.04 33.62 7.27
C ILE A 482 -7.76 32.78 7.22
N LEU A 483 -7.15 32.50 8.37
CA LEU A 483 -5.96 31.65 8.45
C LEU A 483 -6.23 30.23 7.91
N LEU A 484 -7.31 29.59 8.35
CA LEU A 484 -7.69 28.24 7.90
C LEU A 484 -7.98 28.20 6.40
N CYS A 485 -8.84 29.10 5.90
CA CYS A 485 -9.22 29.14 4.49
C CYS A 485 -8.02 29.51 3.61
N GLY A 486 -7.19 30.45 4.05
CA GLY A 486 -5.93 30.79 3.38
C GLY A 486 -5.00 29.58 3.29
N LEU A 487 -4.81 28.83 4.38
CA LEU A 487 -4.00 27.62 4.39
C LEU A 487 -4.53 26.57 3.38
N LEU A 488 -5.85 26.39 3.30
CA LEU A 488 -6.49 25.49 2.32
C LEU A 488 -6.27 25.95 0.86
N VAL A 489 -6.20 27.26 0.60
CA VAL A 489 -5.81 27.76 -0.72
C VAL A 489 -4.33 27.49 -0.97
N PHE A 490 -3.44 27.85 -0.03
CA PHE A 490 -1.99 27.68 -0.19
C PHE A 490 -1.56 26.21 -0.38
N ILE A 491 -2.18 25.26 0.33
CA ILE A 491 -1.82 23.85 0.21
C ILE A 491 -2.14 23.28 -1.18
N ASN A 492 -3.14 23.84 -1.87
CA ASN A 492 -3.61 23.46 -3.20
C ASN A 492 -2.91 24.21 -4.35
N LEU A 493 -1.84 24.97 -4.10
CA LEU A 493 -1.09 25.69 -5.14
C LEU A 493 -0.76 24.85 -6.40
N PRO A 494 -0.27 23.59 -6.29
CA PRO A 494 -0.01 22.77 -7.46
C PRO A 494 -1.24 22.47 -8.33
N ILE A 495 -2.44 22.45 -7.74
CA ILE A 495 -3.70 22.28 -8.49
C ILE A 495 -3.99 23.52 -9.31
N TYR A 496 -3.81 24.72 -8.77
CA TYR A 496 -3.97 25.96 -9.53
C TYR A 496 -2.93 26.09 -10.65
N GLU A 497 -1.68 25.69 -10.40
CA GLU A 497 -0.65 25.55 -11.43
C GLU A 497 -1.10 24.63 -12.56
N GLY A 498 -1.61 23.45 -12.22
CA GLY A 498 -2.16 22.48 -13.18
C GLY A 498 -3.42 22.96 -13.92
N LEU A 499 -4.26 23.79 -13.30
CA LEU A 499 -5.51 24.31 -13.88
C LEU A 499 -5.28 25.50 -14.81
N PHE A 500 -4.41 26.44 -14.44
CA PHE A 500 -4.38 27.78 -15.05
C PHE A 500 -3.05 28.14 -15.72
N PHE A 501 -1.93 27.60 -15.24
CA PHE A 501 -0.60 28.10 -15.62
C PHE A 501 0.17 27.13 -16.51
N ARG A 502 -0.02 25.82 -16.32
CA ARG A 502 0.64 24.79 -17.12
C ARG A 502 -0.01 24.61 -18.49
N LYS A 503 0.85 24.39 -19.50
CA LYS A 503 0.48 24.14 -20.90
C LYS A 503 1.07 22.86 -21.47
N ASP A 504 1.81 22.12 -20.65
CA ASP A 504 2.40 20.84 -21.02
C ASP A 504 1.42 19.69 -20.82
N VAL A 505 1.78 18.49 -21.30
CA VAL A 505 0.92 17.28 -21.23
C VAL A 505 0.51 16.87 -19.81
N ALA A 506 1.18 17.42 -18.80
CA ALA A 506 0.94 17.14 -17.40
C ALA A 506 0.04 18.19 -16.71
N SER A 507 -0.57 19.12 -17.47
CA SER A 507 -1.65 19.99 -17.00
C SER A 507 -2.93 19.20 -16.71
N LEU A 508 -3.86 19.78 -15.93
CA LEU A 508 -5.17 19.16 -15.73
C LEU A 508 -5.97 19.17 -17.04
N PRO A 509 -6.62 18.05 -17.41
CA PRO A 509 -7.50 18.01 -18.58
C PRO A 509 -8.59 19.06 -18.53
N THR A 510 -8.87 19.71 -19.67
CA THR A 510 -9.85 20.80 -19.76
C THR A 510 -11.24 20.38 -19.30
N SER A 511 -11.63 19.11 -19.53
CA SER A 511 -12.90 18.55 -19.05
C SER A 511 -13.02 18.59 -17.53
N ILE A 512 -11.93 18.30 -16.81
CA ILE A 512 -11.86 18.37 -15.35
C ILE A 512 -11.96 19.82 -14.89
N SER A 513 -11.27 20.74 -15.57
CA SER A 513 -11.31 22.17 -15.26
C SER A 513 -12.75 22.73 -15.36
N TYR A 514 -13.47 22.40 -16.43
CA TYR A 514 -14.87 22.82 -16.60
C TYR A 514 -15.80 22.21 -15.54
N GLN A 515 -15.76 20.89 -15.35
CA GLN A 515 -16.61 20.21 -14.35
C GLN A 515 -16.37 20.77 -12.95
N SER A 516 -15.10 20.91 -12.57
CA SER A 516 -14.72 21.35 -11.23
C SER A 516 -15.13 22.80 -10.97
N THR A 517 -15.03 23.67 -11.98
CA THR A 517 -15.49 25.06 -11.89
C THR A 517 -17.00 25.13 -11.71
N ILE A 518 -17.76 24.36 -12.48
CA ILE A 518 -19.22 24.30 -12.38
C ILE A 518 -19.64 23.83 -10.98
N PHE A 519 -19.06 22.74 -10.48
CA PHE A 519 -19.39 22.22 -9.15
C PHE A 519 -19.03 23.20 -8.02
N ALA A 520 -17.86 23.84 -8.09
CA ALA A 520 -17.44 24.82 -7.10
C ALA A 520 -18.36 26.06 -7.10
N LEU A 521 -18.68 26.60 -8.27
CA LEU A 521 -19.60 27.75 -8.39
C LEU A 521 -21.01 27.41 -7.92
N LEU A 522 -21.52 26.22 -8.25
CA LEU A 522 -22.83 25.76 -7.78
C LEU A 522 -22.86 25.67 -6.24
N ALA A 523 -21.83 25.10 -5.62
CA ALA A 523 -21.74 25.02 -4.16
C ALA A 523 -21.69 26.41 -3.52
N CYS A 524 -20.90 27.35 -4.07
CA CYS A 524 -20.87 28.74 -3.62
C CYS A 524 -22.23 29.43 -3.77
N ALA A 525 -22.91 29.24 -4.91
CA ALA A 525 -24.22 29.84 -5.17
C ALA A 525 -25.28 29.32 -4.20
N ILE A 526 -25.31 28.01 -3.94
CA ILE A 526 -26.21 27.37 -2.96
C ILE A 526 -25.95 27.93 -1.56
N ALA A 527 -24.71 28.22 -1.19
CA ALA A 527 -24.39 28.75 0.14
C ALA A 527 -24.75 30.23 0.32
N LEU A 528 -24.86 30.99 -0.78
CA LEU A 528 -25.22 32.41 -0.77
C LEU A 528 -26.75 32.63 -0.86
N TYR A 529 -27.49 31.64 -1.32
CA TYR A 529 -28.96 31.59 -1.25
C TYR A 529 -29.40 31.09 0.13
#